data_AF-A0A0C2WM47-F1
#
_entry.id   AF-A0A0C2WM47-F1
#
_cell.length_a   1.000
_cell.length_b   1.000
_cell.length_c   1.000
_cell.angle_alpha   90.00
_cell.angle_beta   90.00
_cell.angle_gamma   90.00
#
_symmetry.space_group_name_H-M   'P 1'
#
loop_
_entity.id
_entity.type
_entity.pdbx_description
1 polymer ?
#
loop_
_entity_poly.entity_id
_entity_poly.type
_entity_poly.pdbx_seq_one_letter_code
_entity_poly.pdbx_strand_id
1 'polypeptide(L)'
;TVEIQFDQLIAQPFLTISGGEPTSPTPMRVIVIDGLDECADTDLQERILKIIGNAVADPRFPLRFIISSRPEADIQDFFDQFHSPTLRIDLAEVENAFRDIETYLISEFARIAVEQQLDPETWPDEGNIDTLVSKSSGQFIYATTVMKCVGDKYESAVAQLNVILGFKPSTGKSL
;
A
#
# COMPACT_ATOMS: atom_id res chain seq x y z
N THR A 1 -2.31 1.89 -30.92
CA THR A 1 -2.89 2.57 -29.75
C THR A 1 -2.89 1.59 -28.57
N VAL A 2 -3.23 2.02 -27.35
CA VAL A 2 -3.26 1.13 -26.18
C VAL A 2 -4.29 -0.01 -26.35
N GLU A 3 -5.38 0.23 -27.07
CA GLU A 3 -6.39 -0.78 -27.44
C GLU A 3 -5.77 -1.90 -28.29
N ILE A 4 -5.00 -1.53 -29.32
CA ILE A 4 -4.33 -2.48 -30.21
C ILE A 4 -3.29 -3.30 -29.44
N GLN A 5 -2.52 -2.64 -28.55
CA GLN A 5 -1.52 -3.32 -27.73
C GLN A 5 -2.18 -4.31 -26.77
N PHE A 6 -3.25 -3.92 -26.08
CA PHE A 6 -3.99 -4.81 -25.21
C PHE A 6 -4.55 -6.01 -25.98
N ASP A 7 -5.19 -5.78 -27.13
CA ASP A 7 -5.75 -6.86 -27.93
C ASP A 7 -4.68 -7.85 -28.40
N GLN A 8 -3.61 -7.35 -29.03
CA GLN A 8 -2.59 -8.20 -29.65
C GLN A 8 -1.66 -8.88 -28.64
N LEU A 9 -1.37 -8.23 -27.51
CA LEU A 9 -0.36 -8.71 -26.56
C LEU A 9 -0.97 -9.38 -25.33
N ILE A 10 -2.23 -9.09 -25.01
CA ILE A 10 -2.91 -9.63 -23.83
C ILE A 10 -4.13 -10.44 -24.26
N ALA A 11 -5.13 -9.82 -24.89
CA ALA A 11 -6.42 -10.48 -25.10
C ALA A 11 -6.33 -11.71 -26.01
N GLN A 12 -5.84 -11.55 -27.24
CA GLN A 12 -5.76 -12.64 -28.22
C GLN A 12 -4.87 -13.80 -27.74
N PRO A 13 -3.65 -13.56 -27.20
CA PRO A 13 -2.82 -14.63 -26.69
C PRO A 13 -3.51 -15.46 -25.59
N PHE A 14 -4.16 -14.80 -24.62
CA PHE A 14 -4.79 -15.51 -23.52
C PHE A 14 -6.08 -16.23 -23.94
N LEU A 15 -6.88 -15.67 -24.85
CA LEU A 15 -8.02 -16.37 -25.45
C LEU A 15 -7.58 -17.62 -26.22
N THR A 16 -6.48 -17.53 -26.98
CA THR A 16 -5.94 -18.65 -27.76
C THR A 16 -5.48 -19.80 -26.86
N ILE A 17 -4.77 -19.50 -25.77
CA ILE A 17 -4.27 -20.52 -24.83
C ILE A 17 -5.43 -21.14 -24.04
N SER A 18 -6.50 -20.39 -23.77
CA SER A 18 -7.66 -20.88 -23.02
C SER A 18 -8.68 -21.65 -23.87
N GLY A 19 -8.61 -21.56 -25.20
CA GLY A 19 -9.50 -22.27 -26.14
C GLY A 19 -9.03 -23.66 -26.57
N GLY A 20 -7.91 -24.18 -26.03
CA GLY A 20 -7.41 -25.54 -26.31
C GLY A 20 -8.16 -26.64 -25.55
N GLU A 21 -8.01 -27.91 -25.97
CA GLU A 21 -8.69 -29.06 -25.34
C GLU A 21 -8.41 -29.12 -23.82
N PRO A 22 -9.45 -29.17 -22.97
CA PRO A 22 -9.30 -29.10 -21.51
C PRO A 22 -8.87 -30.47 -20.98
N THR A 23 -7.57 -30.75 -21.03
CA THR A 23 -7.00 -31.94 -20.37
C THR A 23 -6.81 -31.73 -18.86
N SER A 24 -6.97 -30.50 -18.37
CA SER A 24 -6.91 -30.11 -16.95
C SER A 24 -7.67 -28.79 -16.72
N PRO A 25 -8.13 -28.50 -15.48
CA PRO A 25 -8.70 -27.20 -15.16
C PRO A 25 -7.68 -26.09 -15.42
N THR A 26 -8.03 -25.13 -16.27
CA THR A 26 -7.18 -23.98 -16.56
C THR A 26 -7.01 -23.15 -15.28
N PRO A 27 -5.78 -22.86 -14.85
CA PRO A 27 -5.57 -22.04 -13.67
C PRO A 27 -6.09 -20.62 -13.92
N MET A 28 -6.76 -20.05 -12.93
CA MET A 28 -7.16 -18.65 -12.95
C MET A 28 -5.91 -17.78 -13.07
N ARG A 29 -5.92 -16.85 -14.04
CA ARG A 29 -4.82 -15.93 -14.29
C ARG A 29 -5.23 -14.52 -13.84
N VAL A 30 -4.34 -13.85 -13.13
CA VAL A 30 -4.58 -12.52 -12.56
C VAL A 30 -3.51 -11.57 -13.09
N ILE A 31 -3.94 -10.39 -13.53
CA ILE A 31 -3.08 -9.25 -13.84
C ILE A 31 -3.25 -8.23 -12.71
N VAL A 32 -2.13 -7.79 -12.14
CA VAL A 32 -2.11 -6.71 -11.15
C VAL A 32 -1.64 -5.44 -11.85
N ILE A 33 -2.41 -4.37 -11.74
CA ILE A 33 -2.08 -3.04 -12.21
C ILE A 33 -1.91 -2.17 -10.98
N ASP A 34 -0.67 -1.76 -10.72
CA ASP A 34 -0.33 -0.95 -9.56
C ASP A 34 -0.12 0.51 -9.94
N GLY A 35 -0.75 1.42 -9.20
CA GLY A 35 -0.65 2.87 -9.40
C GLY A 35 -1.32 3.37 -10.68
N LEU A 36 -2.56 2.96 -10.96
CA LEU A 36 -3.28 3.43 -12.16
C LEU A 36 -3.43 4.98 -12.20
N ASP A 37 -3.48 5.63 -11.03
CA ASP A 37 -3.52 7.10 -10.88
C ASP A 37 -2.22 7.81 -11.26
N GLU A 38 -1.10 7.09 -11.38
CA GLU A 38 0.18 7.66 -11.82
C GLU A 38 0.29 7.72 -13.36
N CYS A 39 -0.79 7.39 -14.09
CA CYS A 39 -0.87 7.60 -15.53
C CYS A 39 -0.78 9.10 -15.83
N ALA A 40 0.15 9.50 -16.69
CA ALA A 40 0.41 10.91 -17.00
C ALA A 40 -0.77 11.66 -17.65
N ASP A 41 -1.81 10.95 -18.09
CA ASP A 41 -2.95 11.48 -18.81
C ASP A 41 -4.24 10.77 -18.37
N THR A 42 -5.23 11.54 -17.92
CA THR A 42 -6.56 11.07 -17.54
C THR A 42 -7.27 10.37 -18.72
N ASP A 43 -7.08 10.85 -19.95
CA ASP A 43 -7.68 10.22 -21.13
C ASP A 43 -7.12 8.80 -21.34
N LEU A 44 -5.82 8.60 -21.08
CA LEU A 44 -5.19 7.29 -21.15
C LEU A 44 -5.71 6.36 -20.05
N GLN A 45 -5.85 6.88 -18.83
CA GLN A 45 -6.38 6.14 -17.69
C GLN A 45 -7.81 5.63 -17.96
N GLU A 46 -8.71 6.50 -18.42
CA GLU A 46 -10.07 6.11 -18.78
C GLU A 46 -10.09 5.05 -19.88
N ARG A 47 -9.22 5.18 -20.88
CA ARG A 47 -9.14 4.21 -21.98
C ARG A 47 -8.67 2.85 -21.49
N ILE A 48 -7.67 2.80 -20.60
CA ILE A 48 -7.23 1.55 -19.97
C ILE A 48 -8.38 0.90 -19.21
N LEU A 49 -9.11 1.67 -18.39
CA LEU A 49 -10.27 1.19 -17.65
C LEU A 49 -11.37 0.66 -18.58
N LYS A 50 -11.71 1.39 -19.66
CA LYS A 50 -12.67 0.96 -20.69
C LYS A 50 -12.24 -0.33 -21.38
N ILE A 51 -10.96 -0.47 -21.74
CA ILE A 51 -10.41 -1.68 -22.37
C ILE A 51 -10.55 -2.89 -21.44
N ILE A 52 -10.12 -2.75 -20.19
CA ILE A 52 -10.20 -3.81 -19.18
C ILE A 52 -11.66 -4.17 -18.94
N GLY A 53 -12.51 -3.15 -18.75
CA GLY A 53 -13.94 -3.32 -18.50
C GLY A 53 -14.64 -4.10 -19.62
N ASN A 54 -14.38 -3.75 -20.87
CA ASN A 54 -14.91 -4.46 -22.03
C ASN A 54 -14.41 -5.91 -22.10
N ALA A 55 -13.15 -6.16 -21.77
CA ALA A 55 -12.58 -7.50 -21.78
C ALA A 55 -13.22 -8.39 -20.70
N VAL A 56 -13.36 -7.90 -19.46
CA VAL A 56 -13.95 -8.69 -18.36
C VAL A 56 -15.46 -8.85 -18.46
N ALA A 57 -16.14 -8.03 -19.28
CA ALA A 57 -17.55 -8.22 -19.60
C ALA A 57 -17.78 -9.43 -20.52
N ASP A 58 -16.77 -9.88 -21.27
CA ASP A 58 -16.84 -11.13 -22.04
C ASP A 58 -16.55 -12.32 -21.13
N PRO A 59 -17.50 -13.23 -20.86
CA PRO A 59 -17.31 -14.38 -19.99
C PRO A 59 -16.27 -15.38 -20.51
N ARG A 60 -15.88 -15.28 -21.79
CA ARG A 60 -14.82 -16.11 -22.39
C ARG A 60 -13.43 -15.58 -22.06
N PHE A 61 -13.32 -14.34 -21.58
CA PHE A 61 -12.05 -13.73 -21.25
C PHE A 61 -11.44 -14.38 -20.01
N PRO A 62 -10.23 -14.95 -20.09
CA PRO A 62 -9.74 -15.86 -19.07
C PRO A 62 -8.90 -15.19 -17.97
N LEU A 63 -8.91 -13.85 -17.91
CA LEU A 63 -8.10 -13.08 -16.95
C LEU A 63 -8.99 -12.33 -15.97
N ARG A 64 -8.48 -12.18 -14.75
CA ARG A 64 -9.00 -11.24 -13.75
C ARG A 64 -7.99 -10.12 -13.53
N PHE A 65 -8.49 -8.97 -13.09
CA PHE A 65 -7.65 -7.82 -12.78
C PHE A 65 -7.76 -7.45 -11.32
N ILE A 66 -6.63 -7.08 -10.72
CA ILE A 66 -6.56 -6.32 -9.48
C ILE A 66 -5.95 -4.98 -9.85
N ILE A 67 -6.64 -3.90 -9.51
CA ILE A 67 -6.20 -2.53 -9.81
C ILE A 67 -6.04 -1.83 -8.47
N SER A 68 -4.84 -1.35 -8.16
CA SER A 68 -4.58 -0.43 -7.05
C SER A 68 -4.40 0.99 -7.60
N SER A 69 -5.08 1.93 -6.95
CA SER A 69 -4.95 3.35 -7.25
C SER A 69 -5.35 4.21 -6.05
N ARG A 70 -4.99 5.49 -6.07
CA ARG A 70 -5.64 6.50 -5.23
C ARG A 70 -7.12 6.68 -5.60
N PRO A 71 -7.96 7.16 -4.67
CA PRO A 71 -9.39 7.40 -4.87
C PRO A 71 -9.68 8.65 -5.72
N GLU A 72 -9.07 8.80 -6.89
CA GLU A 72 -9.29 9.95 -7.78
C GLU A 72 -10.67 9.90 -8.46
N ALA A 73 -11.31 11.07 -8.61
CA ALA A 73 -12.72 11.17 -9.03
C ALA A 73 -13.02 10.43 -10.35
N ASP A 74 -12.17 10.60 -11.37
CA ASP A 74 -12.39 9.98 -12.68
C ASP A 74 -12.34 8.44 -12.62
N ILE A 75 -11.45 7.89 -11.79
CA ILE A 75 -11.38 6.45 -11.51
C ILE A 75 -12.63 6.00 -10.76
N GLN A 76 -13.07 6.78 -9.77
CA GLN A 76 -14.26 6.45 -9.00
C GLN A 76 -15.52 6.41 -9.85
N ASP A 77 -15.72 7.45 -10.65
CA ASP A 77 -16.87 7.62 -11.53
C ASP A 77 -16.95 6.47 -12.55
N PHE A 78 -15.79 6.01 -13.06
CA PHE A 78 -15.76 4.83 -13.94
C PHE A 78 -16.31 3.58 -13.24
N PHE A 79 -15.81 3.25 -12.06
CA PHE A 79 -16.22 2.04 -11.34
C PHE A 79 -17.66 2.10 -10.83
N ASP A 80 -18.17 3.29 -10.49
CA ASP A 80 -19.57 3.48 -10.08
C ASP A 80 -20.55 3.20 -11.23
N GLN A 81 -20.12 3.43 -12.46
CA GLN A 81 -20.90 3.13 -13.68
C GLN A 81 -20.70 1.70 -14.19
N PHE A 82 -19.72 0.96 -13.64
CA PHE A 82 -19.32 -0.33 -14.18
C PHE A 82 -20.12 -1.48 -13.56
N HIS A 83 -20.96 -2.14 -14.37
CA HIS A 83 -21.94 -3.13 -13.91
C HIS A 83 -21.44 -4.59 -13.83
N SER A 84 -20.23 -4.90 -14.31
CA SER A 84 -19.63 -6.24 -14.21
C SER A 84 -19.07 -6.45 -12.80
N PRO A 85 -19.08 -7.67 -12.21
CA PRO A 85 -18.76 -7.86 -10.80
C PRO A 85 -17.37 -7.31 -10.46
N THR A 86 -17.36 -6.18 -9.77
CA THR A 86 -16.17 -5.51 -9.27
C THR A 86 -16.22 -5.53 -7.75
N LEU A 87 -15.15 -6.00 -7.12
CA LEU A 87 -14.97 -5.89 -5.69
C LEU A 87 -14.11 -4.66 -5.43
N ARG A 88 -14.69 -3.66 -4.76
CA ARG A 88 -13.96 -2.47 -4.34
C ARG A 88 -13.49 -2.66 -2.90
N ILE A 89 -12.22 -2.42 -2.66
CA ILE A 89 -11.61 -2.49 -1.33
C ILE A 89 -10.99 -1.12 -1.09
N ASP A 90 -11.54 -0.37 -0.13
CA ASP A 90 -10.90 0.84 0.36
C ASP A 90 -9.96 0.46 1.52
N LEU A 91 -8.66 0.63 1.31
CA LEU A 91 -7.65 0.34 2.33
C LEU A 91 -7.69 1.35 3.49
N ALA A 92 -8.26 2.54 3.29
CA ALA A 92 -8.43 3.55 4.35
C ALA A 92 -9.61 3.23 5.27
N GLU A 93 -10.66 2.57 4.77
CA GLU A 93 -11.81 2.12 5.58
C GLU A 93 -11.55 0.80 6.33
N VAL A 94 -10.40 0.15 6.10
CA VAL A 94 -9.99 -0.98 6.93
C VAL A 94 -9.69 -0.45 8.34
N GLU A 95 -10.66 -0.62 9.25
CA GLU A 95 -10.77 -0.04 10.61
C GLU A 95 -9.58 -0.25 11.58
N ASN A 96 -8.43 -0.72 11.12
CA ASN A 96 -7.32 -1.11 11.98
C ASN A 96 -6.01 -0.39 11.70
N ALA A 97 -5.95 0.60 10.79
CA ALA A 97 -4.68 1.28 10.49
C ALA A 97 -3.96 1.83 11.74
N PHE A 98 -4.68 2.46 12.66
CA PHE A 98 -4.09 2.94 13.92
C PHE A 98 -3.60 1.81 14.82
N ARG A 99 -4.37 0.73 14.97
CA ARG A 99 -4.01 -0.44 15.79
C ARG A 99 -2.83 -1.22 15.19
N ASP A 100 -2.80 -1.33 13.86
CA ASP A 100 -1.73 -2.01 13.14
C ASP A 100 -0.44 -1.18 13.21
N ILE A 101 -0.54 0.16 13.15
CA ILE A 101 0.59 1.07 13.39
C ILE A 101 1.10 0.96 14.82
N GLU A 102 0.21 0.96 15.82
CA GLU A 102 0.56 0.76 17.23
C GLU A 102 1.32 -0.56 17.42
N THR A 103 0.76 -1.66 16.89
CA THR A 103 1.39 -2.99 16.95
C THR A 103 2.77 -2.98 16.28
N TYR A 104 2.89 -2.34 15.12
CA TYR A 104 4.17 -2.20 14.42
C TYR A 104 5.19 -1.40 15.24
N LEU A 105 4.78 -0.26 15.81
CA LEU A 105 5.64 0.58 16.64
C LEU A 105 6.13 -0.17 17.87
N ILE A 106 5.24 -0.84 18.62
CA ILE A 106 5.62 -1.65 19.79
C ILE A 106 6.67 -2.70 19.42
N SER A 107 6.44 -3.43 18.33
CA SER A 107 7.36 -4.47 17.86
C SER A 107 8.73 -3.90 17.47
N GLU A 108 8.78 -2.79 16.74
CA GLU A 108 10.03 -2.18 16.29
C GLU A 108 10.80 -1.49 17.41
N PHE A 109 10.10 -0.84 18.35
CA PHE A 109 10.74 -0.28 19.53
C PHE A 109 11.36 -1.35 20.40
N ALA A 110 10.68 -2.48 20.63
CA ALA A 110 11.26 -3.61 21.36
C ALA A 110 12.52 -4.15 20.68
N ARG A 111 12.53 -4.25 19.34
CA ARG A 111 13.72 -4.63 18.56
C ARG A 111 14.86 -3.63 18.76
N ILE A 112 14.60 -2.33 18.59
CA ILE A 112 15.60 -1.26 18.75
C ILE A 112 16.14 -1.21 20.19
N ALA A 113 15.28 -1.41 21.18
CA ALA A 113 15.67 -1.42 22.59
C ALA A 113 16.72 -2.50 22.85
N VAL A 114 16.50 -3.73 22.36
CA VAL A 114 17.47 -4.82 22.49
C VAL A 114 18.78 -4.49 21.77
N GLU A 115 18.71 -3.94 20.55
CA GLU A 115 19.89 -3.59 19.75
C GLU A 115 20.76 -2.50 20.40
N GLN A 116 20.13 -1.52 21.06
CA GLN A 116 20.81 -0.42 21.75
C GLN A 116 20.97 -0.62 23.26
N GLN A 117 20.71 -1.83 23.78
CA GLN A 117 20.84 -2.17 25.21
C GLN A 117 19.99 -1.29 26.14
N LEU A 118 18.81 -0.89 25.66
CA LEU A 118 17.75 -0.27 26.44
C LEU A 118 16.82 -1.36 27.00
N ASP A 119 15.99 -1.00 27.97
CA ASP A 119 14.99 -1.91 28.54
C ASP A 119 13.71 -1.93 27.67
N PRO A 120 13.41 -3.03 26.97
CA PRO A 120 12.25 -3.11 26.07
C PRO A 120 10.90 -3.06 26.82
N GLU A 121 10.87 -3.31 28.12
CA GLU A 121 9.64 -3.27 28.92
C GLU A 121 9.27 -1.85 29.36
N THR A 122 10.24 -0.93 29.38
CA THR A 122 10.05 0.44 29.86
C THR A 122 10.32 1.51 28.82
N TRP A 123 11.00 1.17 27.72
CA TRP A 123 11.32 2.09 26.64
C TRP A 123 10.76 1.65 25.29
N PRO A 124 10.06 2.56 24.56
CA PRO A 124 9.62 3.88 25.00
C PRO A 124 8.44 3.77 25.96
N ASP A 125 8.12 4.86 26.66
CA ASP A 125 6.86 4.92 27.40
C ASP A 125 5.64 4.86 26.46
N GLU A 126 4.54 4.32 26.97
CA GLU A 126 3.27 4.14 26.23
C GLU A 126 2.75 5.45 25.64
N GLY A 127 2.92 6.58 26.35
CA GLY A 127 2.50 7.90 25.87
C GLY A 127 3.23 8.38 24.62
N ASN A 128 4.50 7.98 24.45
CA ASN A 128 5.24 8.23 23.21
C ASN A 128 4.68 7.40 22.06
N ILE A 129 4.28 6.15 22.29
CA ILE A 129 3.66 5.29 21.28
C ILE A 129 2.34 5.91 20.82
N ASP A 130 1.46 6.26 21.76
CA ASP A 130 0.19 6.94 21.48
C ASP A 130 0.38 8.22 20.67
N THR A 131 1.39 9.02 21.04
CA THR A 131 1.73 10.26 20.33
C THR A 131 2.14 9.97 18.88
N LEU A 132 2.93 8.93 18.63
CA LEU A 132 3.37 8.55 17.28
C LEU A 132 2.23 7.95 16.45
N VAL A 133 1.36 7.14 17.05
CA VAL A 133 0.14 6.61 16.43
C VAL A 133 -0.75 7.78 16.00
N SER A 134 -1.00 8.74 16.88
CA SER A 134 -1.77 9.94 16.58
C SER A 134 -1.13 10.79 15.46
N LYS A 135 0.18 11.07 15.55
CA LYS A 135 0.91 11.82 14.52
C LYS A 135 0.93 11.12 13.16
N SER A 136 0.81 9.80 13.12
CA SER A 136 0.77 9.04 11.86
C SER A 136 -0.45 9.37 11.00
N SER A 137 -1.55 9.84 11.59
CA SER A 137 -2.83 10.02 10.89
C SER A 137 -3.25 8.77 10.07
N GLY A 138 -2.94 7.57 10.58
CA GLY A 138 -3.22 6.30 9.91
C GLY A 138 -2.21 5.92 8.80
N GLN A 139 -1.13 6.67 8.62
CA GLN A 139 -0.18 6.46 7.52
C GLN A 139 1.06 5.69 7.99
N PHE A 140 1.20 4.44 7.53
CA PHE A 140 2.37 3.59 7.83
C PHE A 140 3.72 4.19 7.38
N ILE A 141 3.72 5.03 6.34
CA ILE A 141 4.95 5.69 5.88
C ILE A 141 5.57 6.58 6.97
N TYR A 142 4.73 7.22 7.80
CA TYR A 142 5.20 7.97 8.96
C TYR A 142 5.87 7.05 9.97
N ALA A 143 5.17 6.00 10.43
CA ALA A 143 5.67 5.07 11.44
C ALA A 143 6.99 4.40 11.00
N THR A 144 7.05 3.90 9.77
CA THR A 144 8.27 3.28 9.21
C THR A 144 9.42 4.28 9.09
N THR A 145 9.15 5.54 8.79
CA THR A 145 10.17 6.60 8.74
C THR A 145 10.71 6.91 10.14
N VAL A 146 9.83 7.04 11.14
CA VAL A 146 10.23 7.21 12.55
C VAL A 146 11.12 6.05 12.99
N MET A 147 10.73 4.80 12.73
CA MET A 147 11.53 3.64 13.12
C MET A 147 12.89 3.58 12.42
N LYS A 148 12.97 4.01 11.15
CA LYS A 148 14.26 4.13 10.45
C LYS A 148 15.18 5.17 11.10
N CYS A 149 14.64 6.30 11.56
CA CYS A 149 15.43 7.33 12.23
C CYS A 149 15.85 6.90 13.64
N VAL A 150 14.93 6.35 14.43
CA VAL A 150 15.19 5.90 15.81
C VAL A 150 16.13 4.69 15.83
N GLY A 151 15.97 3.77 14.87
CA GLY A 151 16.79 2.56 14.75
C GLY A 151 18.11 2.74 14.01
N ASP A 152 18.55 3.97 13.75
CA ASP A 152 19.88 4.19 13.15
C ASP A 152 20.97 3.72 14.12
N LYS A 153 21.78 2.76 13.68
CA LYS A 153 22.84 2.12 14.48
C LYS A 153 23.97 3.06 14.90
N TYR A 154 24.09 4.24 14.27
CA TYR A 154 25.11 5.23 14.58
C TYR A 154 24.57 6.36 15.49
N GLU A 155 23.27 6.37 15.76
CA GLU A 155 22.60 7.42 16.52
C GLU A 155 21.95 6.84 17.78
N SER A 156 21.80 7.68 18.82
CA SER A 156 21.07 7.27 20.02
C SER A 156 19.57 7.25 19.75
N ALA A 157 18.93 6.09 19.92
CA ALA A 157 17.49 5.92 19.75
C ALA A 157 16.68 6.87 20.66
N VAL A 158 17.13 7.06 21.90
CA VAL A 158 16.51 8.00 22.86
C VAL A 158 16.60 9.45 22.35
N ALA A 159 17.77 9.86 21.84
CA ALA A 159 17.96 11.22 21.33
C ALA A 159 17.11 11.47 20.07
N GLN A 160 17.10 10.51 19.13
CA GLN A 160 16.29 10.59 17.91
C GLN A 160 14.80 10.64 18.22
N LEU A 161 14.33 9.78 19.12
CA LEU A 161 12.94 9.77 19.57
C LEU A 161 12.56 11.13 20.19
N ASN A 162 13.43 11.70 21.04
CA ASN A 162 13.19 13.01 21.64
C ASN A 162 13.07 14.12 20.58
N VAL A 163 13.93 14.11 19.56
CA VAL A 163 13.86 15.06 18.43
C VAL A 163 12.53 14.92 17.69
N ILE A 164 12.11 13.70 17.36
CA ILE A 164 10.85 13.42 16.64
C ILE A 164 9.62 13.84 17.45
N LEU A 165 9.67 13.66 18.76
CA LEU A 165 8.61 14.08 19.68
C LEU A 165 8.59 15.60 19.90
N GLY A 166 9.68 16.30 19.55
CA GLY A 166 9.81 17.75 19.69
C GLY A 166 10.37 18.18 21.05
N PHE A 167 10.97 17.25 21.80
CA PHE A 167 11.71 17.57 23.02
C PHE A 167 13.04 18.24 22.65
N LYS A 168 13.32 19.42 23.23
CA LYS A 168 14.60 20.11 23.00
C LYS A 168 15.74 19.31 23.64
N PRO A 169 16.90 19.17 22.97
CA PRO A 169 18.08 18.59 23.60
C PRO A 169 18.47 19.45 24.81
N SER A 170 18.54 18.82 25.99
CA SER A 170 19.04 19.48 27.20
C SER A 170 20.49 19.90 26.94
N THR A 171 20.72 21.19 26.80
CA THR A 171 22.07 21.77 26.80
C THR A 171 22.63 21.63 28.21
N GLY A 172 23.27 20.49 28.48
CA GLY A 172 24.05 20.29 29.70
C GLY A 172 25.18 21.32 29.73
N LYS A 173 25.11 22.26 30.67
CA LYS A 173 26.25 23.13 30.99
C LYS A 173 27.37 22.25 31.55
N SER A 174 28.48 22.16 30.83
CA SER A 174 29.75 21.73 31.42
C SER A 174 30.17 22.77 32.47
N LEU A 175 30.40 22.28 33.69
CA LEU A 175 31.23 22.95 34.70
C LEU A 175 32.70 22.84 34.31
#